data_AF-A0A022RBP8-F1
#
_entry.id   AF-A0A022RBP8-F1
#
_cell.length_a   1.000
_cell.length_b   1.000
_cell.length_c   1.000
_cell.angle_alpha   90.00
_cell.angle_beta   90.00
_cell.angle_gamma   90.00
#
_symmetry.space_group_name_H-M   'P 1'
#
loop_
_entity.id
_entity.type
_entity.pdbx_description
1 polymer ?
#
loop_
_entity_poly.entity_id
_entity_poly.type
_entity_poly.pdbx_seq_one_letter_code
_entity_poly.pdbx_strand_id
1 'polypeptide(L)'
;MWSIEIYIVGFVIVIVTQLIITYRWRNPKCNGKLPPGSLGFPFIGECLELIFPAHSYDLHPFIKKRLQRYGPLFCTNVAGRNVVVSADTEFNNYIFQQEEKLVVRWYLDLFEKLFRETGEIRPDGLAIHKYVKSMTLGRFGPECVKQNLLLQFEQLVQTTLLSWSTLDRFDLTHASVAMFGEFGTNQMCICDPETSKQLVDKFINGSRAIISFPLNIPGTTYYKSLKVI
;
A
#
# COMPACT_ATOMS: atom_id res chain seq x y z
N MET A 1 56.33 0.49 -9.12
CA MET A 1 55.67 1.54 -9.94
C MET A 1 54.40 1.02 -10.60
N TRP A 2 54.44 -0.10 -11.34
CA TRP A 2 53.28 -0.73 -11.99
C TRP A 2 52.05 -0.98 -11.10
N SER A 3 52.23 -1.32 -9.83
CA SER A 3 51.11 -1.58 -8.92
C SER A 3 50.24 -0.33 -8.68
N ILE A 4 50.84 0.85 -8.56
CA ILE A 4 50.13 2.11 -8.28
C ILE A 4 49.27 2.51 -9.49
N GLU A 5 49.80 2.33 -10.70
CA GLU A 5 49.10 2.62 -11.96
C GLU A 5 47.86 1.74 -12.11
N ILE A 6 47.94 0.45 -11.77
CA ILE A 6 46.80 -0.48 -11.81
C ILE A 6 45.70 -0.03 -10.82
N TYR A 7 46.06 0.40 -9.61
CA TYR A 7 45.08 0.90 -8.64
C TYR A 7 44.41 2.21 -9.11
N ILE A 8 45.17 3.12 -9.73
CA ILE A 8 44.63 4.37 -10.28
C ILE A 8 43.65 4.08 -11.42
N VAL A 9 44.02 3.20 -12.36
CA VAL A 9 43.15 2.81 -13.48
C VAL A 9 41.87 2.14 -12.95
N GLY A 10 42.00 1.22 -11.99
CA GLY A 10 40.85 0.60 -11.34
C GLY A 10 39.91 1.61 -10.68
N PHE A 11 40.47 2.59 -9.96
CA PHE A 11 39.69 3.65 -9.31
C PHE A 11 38.95 4.55 -10.32
N VAL A 12 39.61 4.93 -11.42
CA VAL A 12 38.98 5.72 -12.48
C VAL A 12 37.82 4.95 -13.14
N ILE A 13 37.99 3.65 -13.40
CA ILE A 13 36.92 2.80 -13.95
C ILE A 13 35.72 2.76 -12.99
N VAL A 14 35.96 2.60 -11.68
CA VAL A 14 34.89 2.62 -10.68
C VAL A 14 34.15 3.96 -10.66
N ILE A 15 34.86 5.09 -10.72
CA ILE A 15 34.21 6.41 -10.74
C ILE A 15 33.37 6.58 -12.01
N VAL A 16 33.93 6.27 -13.18
CA VAL A 16 33.23 6.43 -14.46
C VAL A 16 31.99 5.54 -14.51
N THR A 17 32.09 4.29 -14.06
CA THR A 17 30.93 3.39 -13.99
C THR A 17 29.85 3.91 -13.04
N GLN A 18 30.21 4.41 -11.86
CA GLN A 18 29.26 5.01 -10.92
C GLN A 18 28.59 6.27 -11.47
N LEU A 19 29.32 7.12 -12.19
CA LEU A 19 28.77 8.29 -12.87
C LEU A 19 27.78 7.91 -13.97
N ILE A 20 28.12 6.92 -14.80
CA ILE A 20 27.23 6.42 -15.85
C ILE A 20 25.96 5.82 -15.23
N ILE A 21 26.08 5.01 -14.18
CA ILE A 21 24.94 4.42 -13.47
C ILE A 21 24.05 5.52 -12.90
N THR A 22 24.63 6.51 -12.21
CA THR A 22 23.88 7.62 -11.61
C THR A 22 23.19 8.48 -12.67
N TYR A 23 23.87 8.76 -13.78
CA TYR A 23 23.29 9.52 -14.89
C TYR A 23 22.11 8.79 -15.52
N ARG A 24 22.25 7.48 -15.78
CA ARG A 24 21.17 6.64 -16.32
C ARG A 24 20.02 6.48 -15.33
N TRP A 25 20.31 6.43 -14.03
CA TRP A 25 19.30 6.36 -12.98
C TRP A 25 18.45 7.63 -12.94
N ARG A 26 19.09 8.81 -12.99
CA ARG A 26 18.40 10.11 -12.98
C ARG A 26 17.67 10.43 -14.27
N ASN A 27 18.10 9.85 -15.39
CA ASN A 27 17.55 10.09 -16.72
C ASN A 27 17.12 8.76 -17.37
N PRO A 28 16.02 8.14 -16.89
CA PRO A 28 15.49 6.94 -17.51
C PRO A 28 15.03 7.25 -18.94
N LYS A 29 15.27 6.30 -19.86
CA LYS A 29 14.82 6.43 -21.25
C LYS A 29 13.29 6.51 -21.27
N CYS A 30 12.75 7.57 -21.86
CA CYS A 30 11.32 7.78 -21.98
C CYS A 30 11.01 8.36 -23.38
N ASN A 31 9.93 7.88 -24.00
CA ASN A 31 9.38 8.48 -25.22
C ASN A 31 8.48 9.65 -24.81
N GLY A 32 9.09 10.80 -24.52
CA GLY A 32 8.38 12.01 -24.09
C GLY A 32 9.16 12.83 -23.06
N LYS A 33 8.43 13.64 -22.29
CA LYS A 33 8.97 14.36 -21.14
C LYS A 33 8.37 13.75 -19.88
N LEU A 34 9.23 13.35 -18.94
CA LEU A 34 8.77 12.92 -17.63
C LEU A 34 8.31 14.13 -16.81
N PRO A 35 7.35 13.93 -15.89
CA PRO A 35 7.03 14.92 -14.88
C PRO A 35 8.28 15.36 -14.10
N PRO A 36 8.30 16.61 -13.59
CA PRO A 36 9.38 17.07 -12.73
C PRO A 36 9.50 16.16 -11.49
N GLY A 37 10.69 16.04 -10.92
CA GLY A 37 10.87 15.20 -9.75
C GLY A 37 12.30 14.78 -9.48
N SER A 38 12.47 13.89 -8.51
CA SER A 38 13.76 13.35 -8.11
C SER A 38 13.65 11.85 -7.85
N LEU A 39 14.47 11.07 -8.57
CA LEU A 39 14.55 9.62 -8.38
C LEU A 39 15.50 9.23 -7.22
N GLY A 40 16.05 10.22 -6.52
CA GLY A 40 16.95 10.02 -5.38
C GLY A 40 18.27 9.36 -5.73
N PHE A 41 18.84 8.67 -4.74
CA PHE A 41 20.05 7.88 -4.93
C PHE A 41 19.74 6.57 -5.64
N PRO A 42 20.68 6.03 -6.44
CA PRO A 42 20.55 4.69 -6.99
C PRO A 42 20.22 3.67 -5.88
N PHE A 43 19.30 2.74 -6.16
CA PHE A 43 18.84 1.65 -5.28
C PHE A 43 18.03 2.04 -4.03
N ILE A 44 18.43 3.08 -3.29
CA ILE A 44 17.78 3.51 -2.05
C ILE A 44 16.64 4.52 -2.33
N GLY A 45 16.76 5.28 -3.42
CA GLY A 45 15.81 6.33 -3.78
C GLY A 45 15.83 7.48 -2.79
N GLU A 46 14.64 8.02 -2.49
CA GLU A 46 14.44 9.07 -1.47
C GLU A 46 13.65 8.55 -0.26
N CYS A 47 13.48 7.23 -0.17
CA CYS A 47 12.43 6.60 0.63
C CYS A 47 12.71 6.56 2.14
N LEU A 48 13.88 7.01 2.60
CA LEU A 48 14.20 6.97 4.03
C LEU A 48 13.20 7.77 4.87
N GLU A 49 12.70 8.90 4.34
CA GLU A 49 11.64 9.65 5.01
C GLU A 49 10.32 8.87 5.07
N LEU A 50 10.02 7.98 4.11
CA LEU A 50 8.82 7.15 4.08
C LEU A 50 8.88 5.95 5.06
N ILE A 51 10.06 5.64 5.61
CA ILE A 51 10.21 4.57 6.61
C ILE A 51 9.61 5.02 7.95
N PHE A 52 9.67 6.31 8.25
CA PHE A 52 9.19 6.85 9.51
C PHE A 52 7.68 7.14 9.44
N PRO A 53 6.88 6.68 10.42
CA PRO A 53 5.45 6.95 10.42
C PRO A 53 5.18 8.45 10.43
N ALA A 54 4.25 8.90 9.59
CA ALA A 54 3.63 10.20 9.78
C ALA A 54 2.64 10.12 10.93
N HIS A 55 2.84 10.90 11.99
CA HIS A 55 1.95 10.96 13.15
C HIS A 55 0.77 11.94 12.96
N SER A 56 0.38 12.20 11.70
CA SER A 56 -0.64 13.19 11.35
C SER A 56 -1.70 12.56 10.46
N TYR A 57 -2.94 13.05 10.57
CA TYR A 57 -4.03 12.75 9.64
C TYR A 57 -3.86 13.45 8.28
N ASP A 58 -2.85 14.32 8.14
CA ASP A 58 -2.48 14.97 6.88
C ASP A 58 -1.60 14.05 6.00
N LEU A 59 -1.34 14.48 4.76
CA LEU A 59 -0.41 13.81 3.85
C LEU A 59 0.95 13.58 4.51
N HIS A 60 1.54 12.41 4.23
CA HIS A 60 2.88 12.09 4.69
C HIS A 60 3.87 13.23 4.33
N PRO A 61 4.72 13.71 5.25
CA PRO A 61 5.61 14.86 5.01
C PRO A 61 6.44 14.74 3.73
N PHE A 62 6.92 13.53 3.42
CA PHE A 62 7.58 13.18 2.16
C PHE A 62 6.78 13.61 0.91
N ILE A 63 5.48 13.30 0.86
CA ILE A 63 4.60 13.63 -0.26
C ILE A 63 4.32 15.12 -0.28
N LYS A 64 4.02 15.71 0.88
CA LYS A 64 3.71 17.14 1.03
C LYS A 64 4.84 18.03 0.52
N LYS A 65 6.10 17.74 0.89
CA LYS A 65 7.29 18.47 0.42
C LYS A 65 7.43 18.42 -1.10
N ARG A 66 7.11 17.28 -1.73
CA ARG A 66 7.24 17.08 -3.18
C ARG A 66 6.12 17.73 -3.97
N LEU A 67 4.89 17.69 -3.45
CA LEU A 67 3.78 18.45 -4.01
C LEU A 67 4.08 19.94 -4.04
N GLN A 68 4.64 20.48 -2.95
CA GLN A 68 5.04 21.90 -2.88
C GLN A 68 6.18 22.24 -3.84
N ARG A 69 7.13 21.32 -4.06
CA ARG A 69 8.34 21.58 -4.85
C ARG A 69 8.16 21.34 -6.35
N TYR A 70 7.48 20.27 -6.72
CA TYR A 70 7.38 19.77 -8.09
C TYR A 70 5.98 19.93 -8.69
N GLY A 71 4.98 20.26 -7.87
CA GLY A 71 3.59 20.38 -8.29
C GLY A 71 2.80 19.09 -8.10
N PRO A 72 1.55 19.05 -8.60
CA PRO A 72 0.62 17.95 -8.34
C PRO A 72 1.01 16.65 -9.06
N LEU A 73 1.84 16.70 -10.08
CA LEU A 73 2.32 15.53 -10.82
C LEU A 73 3.85 15.49 -10.79
N PHE A 74 4.41 14.47 -10.15
CA PHE A 74 5.87 14.39 -9.99
C PHE A 74 6.43 12.96 -10.01
N CYS A 75 7.68 12.83 -10.45
CA CYS A 75 8.44 11.59 -10.41
C CYS A 75 9.17 11.42 -9.07
N THR A 76 9.14 10.23 -8.50
CA THR A 76 9.94 9.86 -7.34
C THR A 76 10.35 8.39 -7.38
N ASN A 77 11.25 7.97 -6.49
CA ASN A 77 11.48 6.56 -6.20
C ASN A 77 10.85 6.20 -4.86
N VAL A 78 10.07 5.10 -4.82
CA VAL A 78 9.46 4.52 -3.62
C VAL A 78 9.83 3.04 -3.55
N ALA A 79 10.49 2.63 -2.46
CA ALA A 79 10.95 1.27 -2.24
C ALA A 79 11.74 0.67 -3.42
N GLY A 80 12.64 1.46 -4.01
CA GLY A 80 13.48 1.02 -5.14
C GLY A 80 12.76 1.06 -6.50
N ARG A 81 11.48 1.46 -6.55
CA ARG A 81 10.71 1.56 -7.80
C ARG A 81 10.49 3.02 -8.19
N ASN A 82 10.77 3.34 -9.45
CA ASN A 82 10.47 4.65 -10.02
C ASN A 82 8.97 4.75 -10.26
N VAL A 83 8.33 5.76 -9.67
CA VAL A 83 6.88 5.97 -9.71
C VAL A 83 6.55 7.42 -10.06
N VAL A 84 5.38 7.62 -10.65
CA VAL A 84 4.77 8.94 -10.81
C VAL A 84 3.68 9.06 -9.76
N VAL A 85 3.74 10.11 -8.96
CA VAL A 85 2.71 10.45 -7.98
C VAL A 85 1.86 11.58 -8.56
N SER A 86 0.54 11.41 -8.49
CA SER A 86 -0.43 12.39 -8.98
C SER A 86 -1.43 12.77 -7.90
N ALA A 87 -1.48 14.06 -7.59
CA ALA A 87 -2.55 14.74 -6.88
C ALA A 87 -3.43 15.57 -7.85
N ASP A 88 -3.27 15.38 -9.16
CA ASP A 88 -4.07 16.04 -10.18
C ASP A 88 -5.37 15.25 -10.43
N THR A 89 -6.51 15.90 -10.19
CA THR A 89 -7.82 15.25 -10.26
C THR A 89 -8.18 14.82 -11.69
N GLU A 90 -7.86 15.63 -12.70
CA GLU A 90 -8.19 15.33 -14.09
C GLU A 90 -7.36 14.15 -14.60
N PHE A 91 -6.05 14.17 -14.32
CA PHE A 91 -5.14 13.08 -14.64
C PHE A 91 -5.53 11.79 -13.92
N ASN A 92 -5.90 11.86 -12.64
CA ASN A 92 -6.34 10.69 -11.88
C ASN A 92 -7.63 10.09 -12.49
N ASN A 93 -8.61 10.92 -12.85
CA ASN A 93 -9.83 10.47 -13.51
C ASN A 93 -9.53 9.81 -14.86
N TYR A 94 -8.61 10.38 -15.65
CA TYR A 94 -8.18 9.78 -16.91
C TYR A 94 -7.54 8.41 -16.68
N ILE A 95 -6.61 8.28 -15.73
CA ILE A 95 -5.94 7.02 -15.40
C ILE A 95 -6.96 5.94 -15.00
N PHE A 96 -7.96 6.27 -14.19
CA PHE A 96 -9.02 5.32 -13.83
C PHE A 96 -9.85 4.85 -15.04
N GLN A 97 -10.10 5.71 -16.03
CA GLN A 97 -10.82 5.32 -17.27
C GLN A 97 -9.97 4.47 -18.24
N GLN A 98 -8.65 4.50 -18.08
CA GLN A 98 -7.68 3.74 -18.88
C GLN A 98 -7.25 2.43 -18.23
N GLU A 99 -7.85 2.07 -17.08
CA GLU A 99 -7.69 0.77 -16.45
C GLU A 99 -7.94 -0.35 -17.49
N GLU A 100 -6.99 -1.28 -17.57
CA GLU A 100 -6.96 -2.42 -18.51
C GLU A 100 -6.79 -2.06 -20.00
N LYS A 101 -6.59 -0.78 -20.32
CA LYS A 101 -6.29 -0.30 -21.69
C LYS A 101 -4.85 0.16 -21.83
N LEU A 102 -4.49 1.20 -21.08
CA LEU A 102 -3.15 1.81 -21.09
C LEU A 102 -2.42 1.57 -19.76
N VAL A 103 -3.16 1.28 -18.69
CA VAL A 103 -2.61 1.03 -17.36
C VAL A 103 -3.18 -0.24 -16.77
N VAL A 104 -2.40 -0.91 -15.94
CA VAL A 104 -2.82 -2.09 -15.19
C VAL A 104 -2.62 -1.81 -13.71
N ARG A 105 -3.56 -2.29 -12.89
CA ARG A 105 -3.42 -2.21 -11.43
C ARG A 105 -2.19 -2.97 -10.99
N TRP A 106 -1.35 -2.28 -10.24
CA TRP A 106 -0.25 -2.90 -9.52
C TRP A 106 -0.49 -2.71 -8.02
N TYR A 107 -0.59 -3.83 -7.31
CA TYR A 107 -0.53 -3.84 -5.86
C TYR A 107 0.91 -4.20 -5.49
N LEU A 108 1.49 -3.51 -4.50
CA LEU A 108 2.86 -3.73 -4.01
C LEU A 108 3.24 -5.22 -4.00
N ASP A 109 4.50 -5.57 -4.23
CA ASP A 109 4.94 -6.98 -4.37
C ASP A 109 4.49 -7.92 -3.23
N LEU A 110 4.27 -7.36 -2.03
CA LEU A 110 3.68 -8.08 -0.89
C LEU A 110 2.24 -8.55 -1.16
N PHE A 111 1.40 -7.70 -1.76
CA PHE A 111 0.06 -8.10 -2.18
C PHE A 111 0.12 -9.20 -3.23
N GLU A 112 0.99 -9.06 -4.23
CA GLU A 112 1.15 -10.10 -5.25
C GLU A 112 1.56 -11.44 -4.62
N LYS A 113 2.48 -11.40 -3.65
CA LYS A 113 2.92 -12.61 -2.93
C LYS A 113 1.80 -13.21 -2.09
N LEU A 114 1.07 -12.39 -1.33
CA LEU A 114 -0.06 -12.81 -0.51
C LEU A 114 -1.15 -13.51 -1.33
N PHE A 115 -1.54 -12.93 -2.47
CA PHE A 115 -2.56 -13.52 -3.35
C PHE A 115 -2.05 -14.75 -4.12
N ARG A 116 -0.73 -14.87 -4.32
CA ARG A 116 -0.12 -16.02 -5.03
C ARG A 116 0.00 -17.25 -4.12
N GLU A 117 0.26 -17.07 -2.83
CA GLU A 117 0.38 -18.16 -1.85
C GLU A 117 -0.97 -18.79 -1.48
N THR A 118 -2.09 -18.08 -1.65
CA THR A 118 -3.45 -18.62 -1.46
C THR A 118 -3.94 -19.52 -2.61
N GLY A 119 -3.07 -19.87 -3.56
CA GLY A 119 -3.39 -20.83 -4.62
C GLY A 119 -4.36 -20.30 -5.68
N GLU A 120 -4.65 -19.00 -5.70
CA GLU A 120 -5.38 -18.36 -6.79
C GLU A 120 -4.48 -18.25 -8.02
N ILE A 121 -4.40 -19.38 -8.74
CA ILE A 121 -3.94 -19.53 -10.11
C ILE A 121 -4.47 -18.35 -10.89
N ARG A 122 -3.59 -17.43 -11.31
CA ARG A 122 -3.75 -16.41 -12.35
C ARG A 122 -4.92 -16.70 -13.31
N PRO A 123 -6.18 -16.41 -12.94
CA PRO A 123 -7.22 -16.23 -13.93
C PRO A 123 -6.88 -14.86 -14.53
N ASP A 124 -7.45 -14.51 -15.66
CA ASP A 124 -7.47 -13.12 -16.07
C ASP A 124 -7.80 -12.24 -14.83
N GLY A 125 -6.90 -11.34 -14.43
CA GLY A 125 -7.07 -10.51 -13.22
C GLY A 125 -8.38 -9.72 -13.25
N LEU A 126 -8.92 -9.51 -14.47
CA LEU A 126 -10.24 -8.99 -14.75
C LEU A 126 -11.37 -9.88 -14.21
N ALA A 127 -11.27 -11.20 -14.35
CA ALA A 127 -12.29 -12.16 -13.92
C ALA A 127 -12.39 -12.19 -12.39
N ILE A 128 -11.25 -12.21 -11.69
CA ILE A 128 -11.22 -12.08 -10.22
C ILE A 128 -11.82 -10.74 -9.81
N HIS A 129 -11.36 -9.64 -10.41
CA HIS A 129 -11.86 -8.31 -10.06
C HIS A 129 -13.38 -8.19 -10.29
N LYS A 130 -13.89 -8.67 -11.43
CA LYS A 130 -15.34 -8.68 -11.72
C LYS A 130 -16.11 -9.52 -10.71
N TYR A 131 -15.59 -10.69 -10.35
CA TYR A 131 -16.19 -11.56 -9.35
C TYR A 131 -16.24 -10.90 -7.97
N VAL A 132 -15.09 -10.41 -7.47
CA VAL A 132 -14.98 -9.70 -6.18
C VAL A 132 -15.88 -8.46 -6.17
N LYS A 133 -15.88 -7.66 -7.24
CA LYS A 133 -16.75 -6.48 -7.38
C LYS A 133 -18.23 -6.88 -7.34
N SER A 134 -18.62 -7.91 -8.07
CA SER A 134 -20.00 -8.40 -8.11
C SER A 134 -20.46 -8.87 -6.72
N MET A 135 -19.66 -9.68 -6.04
CA MET A 135 -19.95 -10.12 -4.66
C MET A 135 -20.05 -8.95 -3.69
N THR A 136 -19.10 -8.00 -3.78
CA THR A 136 -19.07 -6.82 -2.90
C THR A 136 -20.32 -5.97 -3.11
N LEU A 137 -20.72 -5.73 -4.36
CA LEU A 137 -21.96 -5.01 -4.68
C LEU A 137 -23.22 -5.80 -4.28
N GLY A 138 -23.17 -7.13 -4.31
CA GLY A 138 -24.27 -7.98 -3.83
C GLY A 138 -24.50 -7.92 -2.32
N ARG A 139 -23.49 -7.53 -1.52
CA ARG A 139 -23.58 -7.45 -0.05
C ARG A 139 -23.63 -6.02 0.48
N PHE A 140 -22.86 -5.12 -0.15
CA PHE A 140 -22.71 -3.71 0.23
C PHE A 140 -23.26 -2.76 -0.83
N GLY A 141 -24.04 -3.27 -1.78
CA GLY A 141 -24.74 -2.44 -2.76
C GLY A 141 -25.80 -1.55 -2.10
N PRO A 142 -26.22 -0.47 -2.78
CA PRO A 142 -27.12 0.53 -2.22
C PRO A 142 -28.43 -0.07 -1.70
N GLU A 143 -28.96 -1.09 -2.38
CA GLU A 143 -30.20 -1.76 -1.97
C GLU A 143 -30.01 -2.56 -0.67
N CYS A 144 -28.98 -3.40 -0.59
CA CYS A 144 -28.66 -4.16 0.62
C CYS A 144 -28.33 -3.25 1.80
N VAL A 145 -27.62 -2.15 1.53
CA VAL A 145 -27.32 -1.12 2.54
C VAL A 145 -28.60 -0.55 3.13
N LYS A 146 -29.52 -0.12 2.25
CA LYS A 146 -30.77 0.54 2.66
C LYS A 146 -31.73 -0.41 3.37
N GLN A 147 -31.85 -1.65 2.92
CA GLN A 147 -32.84 -2.59 3.42
C GLN A 147 -32.43 -3.28 4.73
N ASN A 148 -31.16 -3.71 4.82
CA ASN A 148 -30.74 -4.64 5.87
C ASN A 148 -29.48 -4.18 6.61
N LEU A 149 -28.45 -3.73 5.88
CA LEU A 149 -27.15 -3.45 6.47
C LEU A 149 -27.21 -2.30 7.49
N LEU A 150 -27.95 -1.23 7.16
CA LEU A 150 -28.07 -0.05 8.02
C LEU A 150 -28.68 -0.40 9.39
N LEU A 151 -29.78 -1.16 9.39
CA LEU A 151 -30.48 -1.58 10.61
C LEU A 151 -29.62 -2.53 11.45
N GLN A 152 -28.96 -3.50 10.81
CA GLN A 152 -28.07 -4.43 11.51
C GLN A 152 -26.88 -3.68 12.14
N PHE A 153 -26.32 -2.72 11.40
CA PHE A 153 -25.21 -1.92 11.88
C PHE A 153 -25.63 -1.01 13.05
N GLU A 154 -26.80 -0.37 12.95
CA GLU A 154 -27.36 0.44 14.04
C GLU A 154 -27.56 -0.39 15.31
N GLN A 155 -28.18 -1.57 15.20
CA GLN A 155 -28.39 -2.46 16.35
C GLN A 155 -27.07 -2.91 16.99
N LEU A 156 -26.07 -3.25 16.16
CA LEU A 156 -24.74 -3.61 16.65
C LEU A 156 -24.09 -2.45 17.40
N VAL A 157 -24.11 -1.25 16.81
CA VAL A 157 -23.52 -0.06 17.43
C VAL A 157 -24.21 0.25 18.75
N GLN A 158 -25.55 0.26 18.80
CA GLN A 158 -26.30 0.52 20.02
C GLN A 158 -25.96 -0.49 21.12
N THR A 159 -25.98 -1.78 20.80
CA THR A 159 -25.66 -2.87 21.75
C THR A 159 -24.22 -2.76 22.25
N THR A 160 -23.28 -2.48 21.35
CA THR A 160 -21.86 -2.34 21.68
C THR A 160 -21.61 -1.13 22.57
N LEU A 161 -22.18 0.04 22.23
CA LEU A 161 -22.08 1.25 23.06
C LEU A 161 -22.68 1.05 24.45
N LEU A 162 -23.83 0.36 24.55
CA LEU A 162 -24.43 0.00 25.84
C LEU A 162 -23.49 -0.89 26.65
N SER A 163 -22.86 -1.89 26.03
CA SER A 163 -21.88 -2.74 26.72
C SER A 163 -20.68 -1.94 27.22
N TRP A 164 -20.15 -1.02 26.40
CA TRP A 164 -19.01 -0.19 26.75
C TRP A 164 -19.33 0.80 27.87
N SER A 165 -20.58 1.24 27.99
CA SER A 165 -21.04 2.12 29.08
C SER A 165 -20.91 1.51 30.47
N THR A 166 -20.81 0.17 30.55
CA THR A 166 -20.64 -0.56 31.82
C THR A 166 -19.17 -0.73 32.21
N LEU A 167 -18.23 -0.40 31.32
CA LEU A 167 -16.79 -0.53 31.56
C LEU A 167 -16.24 0.74 32.19
N ASP A 168 -15.44 0.61 33.25
CA ASP A 168 -14.76 1.75 33.88
C ASP A 168 -13.76 2.41 32.91
N ARG A 169 -12.97 1.58 32.20
CA ARG A 169 -11.99 2.01 31.19
C ARG A 169 -11.79 0.94 30.12
N PHE A 170 -11.58 1.37 28.89
CA PHE A 170 -11.23 0.50 27.77
C PHE A 170 -10.50 1.28 26.67
N ASP A 171 -9.85 0.58 25.75
CA ASP A 171 -9.26 1.18 24.55
C ASP A 171 -10.34 1.32 23.46
N LEU A 172 -10.84 2.54 23.28
CA LEU A 172 -11.85 2.87 22.28
C LEU A 172 -11.40 2.55 20.85
N THR A 173 -10.12 2.72 20.54
CA THR A 173 -9.59 2.49 19.19
C THR A 173 -9.64 1.00 18.87
N HIS A 174 -9.09 0.19 19.77
CA HIS A 174 -9.10 -1.26 19.62
C HIS A 174 -10.53 -1.81 19.57
N ALA A 175 -11.38 -1.39 20.51
CA ALA A 175 -12.76 -1.84 20.58
C ALA A 175 -13.58 -1.45 19.35
N SER A 176 -13.38 -0.23 18.82
CA SER A 176 -14.05 0.21 17.59
C SER A 176 -13.61 -0.61 16.37
N VAL A 177 -12.30 -0.83 16.20
CA VAL A 177 -11.78 -1.65 15.10
C VAL A 177 -12.30 -3.08 15.19
N ALA A 178 -12.40 -3.66 16.39
CA ALA A 178 -12.97 -4.98 16.60
C ALA A 178 -14.45 -5.03 16.20
N MET A 179 -15.28 -4.07 16.66
CA MET A 179 -16.71 -3.99 16.31
C MET A 179 -16.92 -3.92 14.78
N PHE A 180 -16.18 -3.04 14.10
CA PHE A 180 -16.26 -2.91 12.63
C PHE A 180 -15.73 -4.17 11.92
N GLY A 181 -14.66 -4.77 12.44
CA GLY A 181 -14.07 -5.99 11.90
C GLY A 181 -15.04 -7.16 11.98
N GLU A 182 -15.64 -7.39 13.14
CA GLU A 182 -16.64 -8.46 13.34
C GLU A 182 -17.85 -8.27 12.43
N PHE A 183 -18.36 -7.03 12.32
CA PHE A 183 -19.43 -6.72 11.38
C PHE A 183 -19.05 -7.04 9.94
N GLY A 184 -17.88 -6.57 9.49
CA GLY A 184 -17.40 -6.81 8.13
C GLY A 184 -17.24 -8.30 7.82
N THR A 185 -16.63 -9.06 8.74
CA THR A 185 -16.45 -10.50 8.59
C THR A 185 -17.79 -11.23 8.51
N ASN A 186 -18.76 -10.88 9.35
CA ASN A 186 -20.09 -11.51 9.31
C ASN A 186 -20.86 -11.21 8.01
N GLN A 187 -20.57 -10.10 7.34
CA GLN A 187 -21.17 -9.77 6.05
C GLN A 187 -20.47 -10.46 4.87
N MET A 188 -19.17 -10.71 4.98
CA MET A 188 -18.35 -11.29 3.91
C MET A 188 -18.22 -12.82 4.00
N CYS A 189 -18.29 -13.37 5.22
CA CYS A 189 -18.04 -14.78 5.50
C CYS A 189 -19.15 -15.36 6.38
N ILE A 190 -19.55 -16.59 6.08
CA ILE A 190 -20.39 -17.39 6.99
C ILE A 190 -19.42 -18.18 7.87
N CYS A 191 -19.08 -17.63 9.03
CA CYS A 191 -18.17 -18.25 9.99
C CYS A 191 -18.77 -18.20 11.40
N ASP A 192 -18.36 -19.14 12.26
CA ASP A 192 -18.70 -19.07 13.67
C ASP A 192 -17.98 -17.87 14.36
N PRO A 193 -18.46 -17.41 15.52
CA PRO A 193 -17.92 -16.24 16.21
C PRO A 193 -16.43 -16.34 16.56
N GLU A 194 -15.92 -17.54 16.84
CA GLU A 194 -14.52 -17.75 17.21
C GLU A 194 -13.61 -17.62 15.99
N THR A 195 -13.99 -18.22 14.88
CA THR A 195 -13.33 -18.07 13.57
C THR A 195 -13.40 -16.62 13.09
N SER A 196 -14.51 -15.92 13.29
CA SER A 196 -14.67 -14.50 12.91
C SER A 196 -13.65 -13.61 13.63
N LYS A 197 -13.49 -13.77 14.95
CA LYS A 197 -12.47 -13.03 15.73
C LYS A 197 -11.06 -13.30 15.25
N GLN A 198 -10.70 -14.57 15.02
CA GLN A 198 -9.39 -14.92 14.49
C GLN A 198 -9.12 -14.29 13.12
N LEU A 199 -10.12 -14.22 12.25
CA LEU A 199 -10.01 -13.56 10.94
C LEU A 199 -9.80 -12.06 11.07
N VAL A 200 -10.51 -11.39 11.99
CA VAL A 200 -10.34 -9.96 12.27
C VAL A 200 -8.92 -9.67 12.75
N ASP A 201 -8.41 -10.45 13.70
CA ASP A 201 -7.04 -10.27 14.21
C ASP A 201 -5.98 -10.50 13.12
N LYS A 202 -6.16 -11.54 12.30
CA LYS A 202 -5.30 -11.79 11.14
C LYS A 202 -5.36 -10.65 10.13
N PHE A 203 -6.54 -10.12 9.85
CA PHE A 203 -6.72 -8.98 8.94
C PHE A 203 -6.08 -7.70 9.47
N ILE A 204 -6.23 -7.38 10.75
CA ILE A 204 -5.60 -6.21 11.39
C ILE A 204 -4.06 -6.35 11.35
N ASN A 205 -3.53 -7.54 11.63
CA ASN A 205 -2.09 -7.77 11.59
C ASN A 205 -1.54 -7.78 10.14
N GLY A 206 -2.28 -8.34 9.20
CA GLY A 206 -1.94 -8.36 7.77
C GLY A 206 -2.02 -6.96 7.14
N SER A 207 -3.04 -6.16 7.48
CA SER A 207 -3.15 -4.78 7.00
C SER A 207 -2.00 -3.90 7.49
N ARG A 208 -1.52 -4.10 8.73
CA ARG A 208 -0.28 -3.46 9.22
C ARG A 208 0.95 -3.84 8.39
N ALA A 209 1.01 -5.08 7.89
CA ALA A 209 2.07 -5.52 6.98
C ALA A 209 2.04 -4.75 5.66
N ILE A 210 0.83 -4.66 5.09
CA ILE A 210 0.54 -4.06 3.79
C ILE A 210 0.88 -2.56 3.77
N ILE A 211 0.51 -1.85 4.83
CA ILE A 211 0.78 -0.41 4.93
C ILE A 211 2.21 -0.10 5.38
N SER A 212 2.98 -1.11 5.80
CA SER A 212 4.36 -0.91 6.22
C SER A 212 5.31 -0.76 5.04
N PHE A 213 6.36 0.04 5.23
CA PHE A 213 7.40 0.18 4.23
C PHE A 213 8.07 -1.19 3.98
N PRO A 214 8.24 -1.63 2.71
CA PRO A 214 8.63 -3.01 2.37
C PRO A 214 10.11 -3.30 2.59
N LEU A 215 10.55 -3.24 3.86
CA LEU A 215 11.93 -3.44 4.28
C LEU A 215 12.06 -4.75 5.05
N ASN A 216 12.65 -5.76 4.41
CA ASN A 216 12.84 -7.10 4.99
C ASN A 216 14.06 -7.16 5.93
N ILE A 217 14.03 -6.39 7.03
CA ILE A 217 15.11 -6.33 8.03
C ILE A 217 14.57 -6.74 9.39
N PRO A 218 15.27 -7.59 10.17
CA PRO A 218 14.87 -7.96 11.51
C PRO A 218 14.51 -6.74 12.37
N GLY A 219 13.29 -6.73 12.91
CA GLY A 219 12.77 -5.65 13.76
C GLY A 219 11.74 -4.74 13.09
N THR A 220 11.68 -4.67 11.76
CA THR A 220 10.66 -3.90 11.04
C THR A 220 9.28 -4.56 11.11
N THR A 221 8.21 -3.76 10.96
CA THR A 221 6.83 -4.28 10.87
C THR A 221 6.71 -5.25 9.69
N TYR A 222 7.27 -4.89 8.53
CA TYR A 222 7.27 -5.74 7.33
C TYR A 222 7.90 -7.13 7.57
N TYR A 223 9.08 -7.17 8.21
CA TYR A 223 9.76 -8.43 8.53
C TYR A 223 8.97 -9.28 9.52
N LYS A 224 8.37 -8.66 10.54
CA LYS A 224 7.53 -9.38 11.51
C LYS A 224 6.30 -9.97 10.85
N SER A 225 5.65 -9.21 9.97
CA SER A 225 4.44 -9.66 9.28
C SER A 225 4.70 -10.80 8.30
N LEU A 226 5.83 -10.83 7.61
CA LEU A 226 6.24 -11.94 6.74
C LEU A 226 6.41 -13.29 7.47
N LYS A 227 6.44 -13.30 8.82
CA LYS A 227 6.50 -14.54 9.62
C LYS A 227 5.13 -15.01 10.12
N VAL A 228 4.12 -14.13 10.02
CA VAL A 228 2.76 -14.35 10.51
C VAL A 228 1.83 -14.73 9.35
N ILE A 229 2.17 -14.25 8.15
CA ILE A 229 1.68 -14.73 6.86
C ILE A 229 2.31 -16.09 6.59
#